data_AF-A0A085FAD9-F1
#
_entry.id   AF-A0A085FAD9-F1
#
_cell.length_a   1.000
_cell.length_b   1.000
_cell.length_c   1.000
_cell.angle_alpha   90.00
_cell.angle_beta   90.00
_cell.angle_gamma   90.00
#
_symmetry.space_group_name_H-M   'P 1'
#
loop_
_entity.id
_entity.type
_entity.pdbx_description
1 polymer ?
#
loop_
_entity_poly.entity_id
_entity_poly.type
_entity_poly.pdbx_seq_one_letter_code
_entity_poly.pdbx_strand_id
1 'polypeptide(L)'
;MGSVSSADVDYYENPKAAEKLAESLKGNVLLPDDALNLSANSCTVTAFVNGKRIHIDFMREVIGVDAKNITGRYVAIEGNFPNIETPVRLALMHPLDCVQSRLANIETLDRTDRWSLIQTDASFKVLRAFIDHLLSLGEVKEATRTIQQFEYVLKERFYRPYVYPFVVGRISPIVMLNRYLDETLIDVRWRDHTLTNIIERLAAYEETVRKRLGLA
;
A
#
# COMPACT_ATOMS: atom_id res chain seq x y z
N MET A 1 -22.89 10.81 7.52
CA MET A 1 -21.50 10.36 7.26
C MET A 1 -20.94 11.28 6.19
N GLY A 2 -19.88 12.03 6.49
CA GLY A 2 -19.25 12.90 5.50
C GLY A 2 -18.61 12.07 4.41
N SER A 3 -18.84 12.41 3.14
CA SER A 3 -18.18 11.77 2.01
C SER A 3 -16.68 12.02 2.11
N VAL A 4 -15.90 10.98 2.37
CA VAL A 4 -14.46 11.04 2.19
C VAL A 4 -14.23 11.11 0.68
N SER A 5 -13.94 12.30 0.15
CA SER A 5 -13.49 12.46 -1.23
C SER A 5 -11.96 12.47 -1.24
N SER A 6 -11.35 11.48 -1.89
CA SER A 6 -9.99 11.67 -2.39
C SER A 6 -10.07 12.63 -3.58
N ALA A 7 -9.25 13.69 -3.57
CA ALA A 7 -9.18 14.63 -4.69
C ALA A 7 -8.42 14.03 -5.89
N ASP A 8 -7.52 13.07 -5.61
CA ASP A 8 -6.59 12.51 -6.57
C ASP A 8 -6.73 10.99 -6.63
N VAL A 9 -6.70 10.43 -7.85
CA VAL A 9 -6.72 8.99 -8.12
C VAL A 9 -5.50 8.64 -8.95
N ASP A 10 -4.69 7.72 -8.45
CA ASP A 10 -3.48 7.24 -9.12
C ASP A 10 -3.76 5.90 -9.82
N TYR A 11 -3.46 5.83 -11.12
CA TYR A 11 -3.47 4.60 -11.92
C TYR A 11 -2.05 4.12 -12.16
N TYR A 12 -1.84 2.81 -12.14
CA TYR A 12 -0.57 2.22 -12.54
C TYR A 12 -0.64 1.73 -13.98
N GLU A 13 0.28 2.23 -14.81
CA GLU A 13 0.52 1.83 -16.21
C GLU A 13 -0.70 1.98 -17.15
N ASN A 14 -0.44 1.86 -18.46
CA ASN A 14 -1.33 2.01 -19.60
C ASN A 14 -1.58 3.46 -20.09
N PRO A 15 -0.58 4.10 -20.74
CA PRO A 15 -0.76 5.39 -21.42
C PRO A 15 -1.92 5.41 -22.42
N LYS A 16 -2.19 4.28 -23.09
CA LYS A 16 -3.35 4.13 -23.97
C LYS A 16 -4.67 4.15 -23.20
N ALA A 17 -4.69 3.71 -21.94
CA ALA A 17 -5.85 3.89 -21.08
C ALA A 17 -6.01 5.34 -20.63
N ALA A 18 -4.91 6.08 -20.40
CA ALA A 18 -4.99 7.51 -20.11
C ALA A 18 -5.62 8.29 -21.27
N GLU A 19 -5.21 8.01 -22.51
CA GLU A 19 -5.81 8.58 -23.72
C GLU A 19 -7.30 8.22 -23.85
N LYS A 20 -7.64 6.93 -23.75
CA LYS A 20 -9.04 6.47 -23.82
C LYS A 20 -9.90 7.05 -22.70
N LEU A 21 -9.35 7.18 -21.49
CA LEU A 21 -10.03 7.78 -20.35
C LEU A 21 -10.28 9.26 -20.61
N ALA A 22 -9.27 10.01 -21.07
CA ALA A 22 -9.42 11.41 -21.45
C ALA A 22 -10.50 11.59 -22.53
N GLU A 23 -10.48 10.78 -23.59
CA GLU A 23 -11.51 10.79 -24.64
C GLU A 23 -12.92 10.57 -24.06
N SER A 24 -13.08 9.55 -23.21
CA SER A 24 -14.38 9.21 -22.60
C SER A 24 -14.93 10.33 -21.70
N LEU A 25 -14.03 11.05 -21.03
CA LEU A 25 -14.35 12.14 -20.11
C LEU A 25 -14.39 13.51 -20.80
N LYS A 26 -14.12 13.58 -22.11
CA LYS A 26 -13.89 14.83 -22.86
C LYS A 26 -12.84 15.72 -22.16
N GLY A 27 -11.82 15.08 -21.61
CA GLY A 27 -10.69 15.69 -20.91
C GLY A 27 -9.44 15.82 -21.78
N ASN A 28 -8.32 16.15 -21.13
CA ASN A 28 -7.01 16.29 -21.76
C ASN A 28 -5.98 15.40 -21.04
N VAL A 29 -5.06 14.82 -21.81
CA VAL A 29 -3.85 14.17 -21.28
C VAL A 29 -2.73 15.22 -21.23
N LEU A 30 -2.13 15.39 -20.06
CA LEU A 30 -0.96 16.22 -19.84
C LEU A 30 0.24 15.29 -19.67
N LEU A 31 1.27 15.47 -20.50
CA LEU A 31 2.54 14.78 -20.34
C LEU A 31 3.41 15.56 -19.33
N PRO A 32 4.29 14.89 -18.57
CA PRO A 32 5.25 15.57 -17.71
C PRO A 32 6.14 16.51 -18.53
N ASP A 33 6.42 17.70 -18.01
CA ASP A 33 7.34 18.64 -18.65
C ASP A 33 8.77 18.06 -18.57
N ASP A 34 9.40 17.79 -19.72
CA ASP A 34 10.62 16.98 -19.85
C ASP A 34 11.85 17.52 -19.08
N ALA A 35 11.80 18.76 -18.58
CA ALA A 35 12.94 19.44 -17.97
C ALA A 35 13.24 19.08 -16.50
N LEU A 36 12.33 18.40 -15.78
CA LEU A 36 12.45 18.16 -14.32
C LEU A 36 12.14 16.71 -13.90
N ASN A 37 12.22 15.75 -14.83
CA ASN A 37 11.71 14.38 -14.70
C ASN A 37 12.38 13.54 -13.57
N LEU A 38 11.97 13.80 -12.33
CA LEU A 38 12.25 13.02 -11.11
C LEU A 38 10.97 12.34 -10.57
N SER A 39 9.83 12.48 -11.24
CA SER A 39 8.56 11.91 -10.78
C SER A 39 8.28 10.55 -11.43
N ALA A 40 7.74 9.61 -10.66
CA ALA A 40 7.26 8.32 -11.15
C ALA A 40 6.01 8.42 -12.07
N ASN A 41 5.56 9.63 -12.42
CA ASN A 41 4.38 9.89 -13.22
C ASN A 41 4.69 9.78 -14.73
N SER A 42 3.82 9.10 -15.45
CA SER A 42 3.84 8.97 -16.91
C SER A 42 3.03 10.05 -17.62
N CYS A 43 1.86 10.41 -17.07
CA CYS A 43 0.97 11.46 -17.56
C CYS A 43 -0.14 11.74 -16.53
N THR A 44 -0.86 12.84 -16.72
CA THR A 44 -2.03 13.20 -15.91
C THR A 44 -3.22 13.45 -16.81
N VAL A 45 -4.37 12.83 -16.53
CA VAL A 45 -5.64 13.14 -17.18
C VAL A 45 -6.37 14.19 -16.38
N THR A 46 -6.82 15.26 -17.05
CA THR A 46 -7.65 16.31 -16.46
C THR A 46 -8.98 16.40 -17.19
N ALA A 47 -10.09 16.39 -16.45
CA ALA A 47 -11.43 16.49 -17.03
C ALA A 47 -12.40 17.22 -16.10
N PHE A 48 -13.56 17.60 -16.62
CA PHE A 48 -14.68 18.10 -15.83
C PHE A 48 -15.81 17.07 -15.80
N VAL A 49 -16.10 16.53 -14.64
CA VAL A 49 -17.21 15.58 -14.41
C VAL A 49 -18.19 16.22 -13.44
N ASN A 50 -19.44 16.40 -13.88
CA ASN A 50 -20.50 17.04 -13.09
C ASN A 50 -20.08 18.41 -12.51
N GLY A 51 -19.40 19.23 -13.31
CA GLY A 51 -18.91 20.55 -12.92
C GLY A 51 -17.70 20.54 -11.98
N LYS A 52 -17.16 19.38 -11.62
CA LYS A 52 -15.94 19.25 -10.81
C LYS A 52 -14.75 18.90 -11.68
N ARG A 53 -13.64 19.60 -11.48
CA ARG A 53 -12.37 19.23 -12.08
C ARG A 53 -11.84 17.99 -11.39
N ILE A 54 -11.47 16.98 -12.16
CA ILE A 54 -10.82 15.77 -11.67
C ILE A 54 -9.40 15.68 -12.23
N HIS A 55 -8.49 15.18 -11.40
CA HIS A 55 -7.10 14.93 -11.71
C HIS A 55 -6.82 13.46 -11.48
N ILE A 56 -6.31 12.80 -12.51
CA ILE A 56 -6.02 11.37 -12.48
C ILE A 56 -4.57 11.19 -12.96
N ASP A 57 -3.70 10.82 -12.04
CA ASP A 57 -2.29 10.60 -12.35
C ASP A 57 -2.08 9.15 -12.80
N PHE A 58 -1.32 8.96 -13.87
CA PHE A 58 -0.89 7.65 -14.33
C PHE A 58 0.58 7.49 -13.98
N MET A 59 0.88 6.63 -13.03
CA MET A 59 2.24 6.28 -12.62
C MET A 59 2.86 5.29 -13.60
N ARG A 60 4.11 5.55 -14.01
CA ARG A 60 4.95 4.61 -14.77
C ARG A 60 5.50 3.52 -13.86
N GLU A 61 5.82 3.88 -12.63
CA GLU A 61 6.41 2.98 -11.65
C GLU A 61 5.85 3.26 -10.25
N VAL A 62 5.85 2.24 -9.40
CA VAL A 62 5.58 2.41 -7.97
C VAL A 62 6.87 2.10 -7.24
N ILE A 63 7.49 3.14 -6.69
CA ILE A 63 8.81 3.03 -6.06
C ILE A 63 8.78 1.96 -4.99
N GLY A 64 9.76 1.05 -5.09
CA GLY A 64 9.95 -0.04 -4.15
C GLY A 64 9.14 -1.30 -4.43
N VAL A 65 8.25 -1.32 -5.43
CA VAL A 65 7.40 -2.47 -5.78
C VAL A 65 7.72 -2.95 -7.20
N ASP A 66 7.85 -4.26 -7.40
CA ASP A 66 8.03 -4.85 -8.74
C ASP A 66 6.70 -4.76 -9.52
N ALA A 67 6.76 -4.28 -10.77
CA ALA A 67 5.64 -4.23 -11.72
C ALA A 67 4.87 -5.57 -11.82
N LYS A 68 5.57 -6.71 -11.71
CA LYS A 68 4.96 -8.04 -11.72
C LYS A 68 4.07 -8.29 -10.50
N ASN A 69 4.38 -7.69 -9.35
CA ASN A 69 3.55 -7.81 -8.16
C ASN A 69 2.28 -6.96 -8.30
N ILE A 70 2.40 -5.74 -8.82
CA ILE A 70 1.26 -4.83 -9.01
C ILE A 70 0.21 -5.46 -9.93
N THR A 71 0.65 -6.03 -11.05
CA THR A 71 -0.25 -6.67 -12.04
C THR A 71 -0.70 -8.07 -11.62
N GLY A 72 0.11 -8.79 -10.84
CA GLY A 72 -0.16 -10.17 -10.44
C GLY A 72 -0.90 -10.37 -9.12
N ARG A 73 -1.01 -9.34 -8.27
CA ARG A 73 -1.57 -9.45 -6.91
C ARG A 73 -2.62 -8.38 -6.58
N TYR A 74 -3.20 -7.72 -7.58
CA TYR A 74 -4.22 -6.71 -7.34
C TYR A 74 -5.42 -7.29 -6.56
N VAL A 75 -6.05 -6.45 -5.74
CA VAL A 75 -7.30 -6.76 -5.06
C VAL A 75 -8.45 -6.23 -5.92
N ALA A 76 -9.37 -7.11 -6.32
CA ALA A 76 -10.57 -6.70 -7.03
C ALA A 76 -11.67 -6.34 -6.01
N ILE A 77 -12.23 -5.14 -6.15
CA ILE A 77 -13.48 -4.77 -5.49
C ILE A 77 -14.57 -4.69 -6.55
N GLU A 78 -15.66 -5.40 -6.33
CA GLU A 78 -16.83 -5.39 -7.19
C GLU A 78 -18.01 -4.76 -6.44
N GLY A 79 -18.73 -3.87 -7.11
CA GLY A 79 -19.86 -3.17 -6.52
C GLY A 79 -20.94 -2.84 -7.53
N ASN A 80 -22.19 -2.94 -7.09
CA ASN A 80 -23.33 -2.42 -7.84
C ASN A 80 -23.56 -0.97 -7.45
N PHE A 81 -23.64 -0.09 -8.44
CA PHE A 81 -23.89 1.33 -8.22
C PHE A 81 -25.29 1.69 -8.71
N PRO A 82 -26.05 2.50 -7.95
CA PRO A 82 -27.31 3.04 -8.44
C PRO A 82 -27.09 3.75 -9.79
N ASN A 83 -27.88 3.38 -10.80
CA ASN A 83 -27.82 3.90 -12.17
C ASN A 83 -26.65 3.39 -13.04
N ILE A 84 -25.94 2.34 -12.63
CA ILE A 84 -25.01 1.62 -13.50
C ILE A 84 -25.51 0.17 -13.60
N GLU A 85 -25.97 -0.23 -14.79
CA GLU A 85 -26.53 -1.57 -15.03
C GLU A 85 -25.47 -2.67 -14.88
N THR A 86 -24.21 -2.35 -15.16
CA THR A 86 -23.09 -3.28 -15.08
C THR A 86 -22.38 -3.12 -13.73
N PRO A 87 -22.07 -4.23 -13.02
CA PRO A 87 -21.22 -4.19 -11.84
C PRO A 87 -19.89 -3.48 -12.16
N VAL A 88 -19.50 -2.52 -11.32
CA VAL A 88 -18.21 -1.85 -11.45
C VAL A 88 -17.18 -2.68 -10.73
N ARG A 89 -16.13 -3.07 -11.45
CA ARG A 89 -14.97 -3.76 -10.91
C ARG A 89 -13.78 -2.83 -10.89
N LEU A 90 -13.22 -2.62 -9.70
CA LEU A 90 -12.02 -1.83 -9.48
C LEU A 90 -10.86 -2.77 -9.12
N ALA A 91 -9.78 -2.71 -9.88
CA ALA A 91 -8.52 -3.36 -9.52
C ALA A 91 -7.69 -2.37 -8.69
N LEU A 92 -7.45 -2.71 -7.43
CA LEU A 92 -6.67 -1.91 -6.50
C LEU A 92 -5.32 -2.57 -6.23
N MET A 93 -4.31 -1.75 -6.01
CA MET A 93 -3.00 -2.23 -5.59
C MET A 93 -3.10 -2.99 -4.26
N HIS A 94 -2.36 -4.09 -4.13
CA HIS A 94 -2.41 -4.93 -2.93
C HIS A 94 -1.98 -4.12 -1.69
N PRO A 95 -2.69 -4.19 -0.55
CA PRO A 95 -2.33 -3.43 0.64
C PRO A 95 -0.89 -3.64 1.13
N LEU A 96 -0.34 -4.84 0.92
CA LEU A 96 1.07 -5.12 1.22
C LEU A 96 2.03 -4.32 0.33
N ASP A 97 1.73 -4.22 -0.96
CA ASP A 97 2.52 -3.45 -1.92
C ASP A 97 2.44 -1.95 -1.57
N CYS A 98 1.28 -1.48 -1.05
CA CYS A 98 1.14 -0.11 -0.56
C CYS A 98 2.09 0.18 0.60
N VAL A 99 2.19 -0.72 1.57
CA VAL A 99 3.16 -0.60 2.68
C VAL A 99 4.59 -0.59 2.15
N GLN A 100 4.92 -1.52 1.25
CA GLN A 100 6.24 -1.62 0.64
C GLN A 100 6.64 -0.32 -0.07
N SER A 101 5.72 0.26 -0.84
CA SER A 101 5.93 1.54 -1.53
C SER A 101 6.11 2.70 -0.56
N ARG A 102 5.26 2.83 0.47
CA ARG A 102 5.37 3.92 1.45
C ARG A 102 6.70 3.89 2.21
N LEU A 103 7.19 2.71 2.57
CA LEU A 103 8.52 2.58 3.19
C LEU A 103 9.65 2.92 2.19
N ALA A 104 9.53 2.50 0.94
CA ALA A 104 10.51 2.82 -0.09
C ALA A 104 10.56 4.32 -0.43
N ASN A 105 9.44 5.03 -0.35
CA ASN A 105 9.39 6.48 -0.54
C ASN A 105 10.18 7.23 0.52
N ILE A 106 10.18 6.75 1.76
CA ILE A 106 11.05 7.30 2.81
C ILE A 106 12.50 7.10 2.41
N GLU A 107 12.89 5.86 2.08
CA GLU A 107 14.27 5.47 1.76
C GLU A 107 14.84 6.13 0.51
N THR A 108 14.05 6.21 -0.56
CA THR A 108 14.54 6.56 -1.91
C THR A 108 14.29 8.03 -2.25
N LEU A 109 13.20 8.60 -1.74
CA LEU A 109 12.77 9.96 -2.07
C LEU A 109 12.83 10.93 -0.89
N ASP A 110 13.35 10.49 0.27
CA ASP A 110 13.40 11.27 1.51
C ASP A 110 12.02 11.86 1.89
N ARG A 111 10.94 11.10 1.65
CA ARG A 111 9.56 11.52 1.96
C ARG A 111 9.26 11.36 3.45
N THR A 112 9.90 12.22 4.24
CA THR A 112 9.89 12.21 5.70
C THR A 112 8.98 13.30 6.31
N ASP A 113 8.28 14.05 5.46
CA ASP A 113 7.33 15.07 5.91
C ASP A 113 6.10 14.46 6.62
N ARG A 114 5.40 15.30 7.40
CA ARG A 114 4.27 14.88 8.24
C ARG A 114 3.19 14.11 7.46
N TRP A 115 2.85 14.54 6.24
CA TRP A 115 1.79 13.91 5.47
C TRP A 115 2.23 12.57 4.90
N SER A 116 3.47 12.49 4.40
CA SER A 116 4.07 11.23 3.97
C SER A 116 4.09 10.19 5.10
N LEU A 117 4.46 10.59 6.32
CA LEU A 117 4.46 9.68 7.48
C LEU A 117 3.04 9.26 7.92
N ILE A 118 2.04 10.14 7.81
CA ILE A 118 0.63 9.79 8.06
C ILE A 118 0.15 8.76 7.04
N GLN A 119 0.49 8.92 5.76
CA GLN A 119 0.14 7.94 4.73
C GLN A 119 0.84 6.60 4.94
N THR A 120 2.11 6.62 5.38
CA THR A 120 2.82 5.40 5.77
C THR A 120 2.09 4.68 6.91
N ASP A 121 1.73 5.36 7.99
CA ASP A 121 0.95 4.77 9.08
C ASP A 121 -0.42 4.24 8.60
N ALA A 122 -1.13 5.00 7.76
CA ALA A 122 -2.40 4.57 7.18
C ALA A 122 -2.26 3.27 6.37
N SER A 123 -1.17 3.09 5.61
CA SER A 123 -0.95 1.88 4.82
C SER A 123 -0.87 0.61 5.69
N PHE A 124 -0.28 0.70 6.88
CA PHE A 124 -0.23 -0.42 7.84
C PHE A 124 -1.63 -0.75 8.39
N LYS A 125 -2.42 0.27 8.69
CA LYS A 125 -3.81 0.11 9.15
C LYS A 125 -4.68 -0.54 8.08
N VAL A 126 -4.51 -0.14 6.82
CA VAL A 126 -5.21 -0.74 5.68
C VAL A 126 -4.77 -2.19 5.48
N LEU A 127 -3.47 -2.50 5.54
CA LEU A 127 -2.97 -3.87 5.46
C LEU A 127 -3.56 -4.75 6.58
N ARG A 128 -3.63 -4.22 7.80
CA ARG A 128 -4.27 -4.94 8.90
C ARG A 128 -5.75 -5.21 8.64
N ALA A 129 -6.52 -4.19 8.27
CA ALA A 129 -7.93 -4.34 7.96
C ALA A 129 -8.17 -5.32 6.81
N PHE A 130 -7.26 -5.38 5.84
CA PHE A 130 -7.29 -6.34 4.75
C PHE A 130 -7.06 -7.78 5.24
N ILE A 131 -6.08 -8.03 6.12
CA ILE A 131 -5.86 -9.36 6.72
C ILE A 131 -7.09 -9.77 7.55
N ASP A 132 -7.61 -8.87 8.39
CA ASP A 132 -8.84 -9.09 9.17
C ASP A 132 -10.01 -9.45 8.23
N HIS A 133 -10.13 -8.77 7.09
CA HIS A 133 -11.15 -9.05 6.08
C HIS A 133 -10.99 -10.43 5.44
N LEU A 134 -9.78 -10.80 5.00
CA LEU A 134 -9.50 -12.13 4.45
C LEU A 134 -9.90 -13.23 5.45
N LEU A 135 -9.56 -13.06 6.72
CA LEU A 135 -9.94 -14.00 7.78
C LEU A 135 -11.46 -14.11 7.91
N SER A 136 -12.18 -12.98 7.92
CA SER A 136 -13.66 -12.99 7.96
C SER A 136 -14.32 -13.68 6.77
N LEU A 137 -13.64 -13.72 5.62
CA LEU A 137 -14.10 -14.45 4.43
C LEU A 137 -13.71 -15.94 4.46
N GLY A 138 -12.96 -16.39 5.46
CA GLY A 138 -12.40 -17.75 5.52
C GLY A 138 -11.17 -17.96 4.65
N GLU A 139 -10.61 -16.90 4.06
CA GLU A 139 -9.42 -16.93 3.20
C GLU A 139 -8.11 -17.00 4.03
N VAL A 140 -8.07 -17.96 4.96
CA VAL A 140 -6.99 -18.11 5.96
C VAL A 140 -5.62 -18.31 5.30
N LYS A 141 -5.57 -19.02 4.16
CA LYS A 141 -4.33 -19.26 3.42
C LYS A 141 -3.74 -17.96 2.89
N GLU A 142 -4.56 -17.07 2.34
CA GLU A 142 -4.08 -15.80 1.81
C GLU A 142 -3.74 -14.81 2.93
N ALA A 143 -4.50 -14.83 4.03
CA ALA A 143 -4.20 -14.05 5.22
C ALA A 143 -2.82 -14.41 5.81
N THR A 144 -2.57 -15.71 6.04
CA THR A 144 -1.28 -16.20 6.58
C THR A 144 -0.13 -15.98 5.61
N ARG A 145 -0.35 -16.14 4.30
CA ARG A 145 0.64 -15.78 3.26
C ARG A 145 0.97 -14.29 3.29
N THR A 146 -0.03 -13.43 3.42
CA THR A 146 0.16 -11.97 3.50
C THR A 146 1.00 -11.61 4.74
N ILE A 147 0.74 -12.24 5.89
CA ILE A 147 1.56 -12.06 7.11
C ILE A 147 3.02 -12.49 6.88
N GLN A 148 3.25 -13.64 6.24
CA GLN A 148 4.61 -14.09 5.92
C GLN A 148 5.31 -13.11 4.99
N GLN A 149 4.64 -12.66 3.93
CA GLN A 149 5.21 -11.69 2.98
C GLN A 149 5.50 -10.33 3.66
N PHE A 150 4.65 -9.93 4.61
CA PHE A 150 4.86 -8.74 5.41
C PHE A 150 6.13 -8.81 6.26
N GLU A 151 6.49 -9.96 6.82
CA GLU A 151 7.79 -10.14 7.49
C GLU A 151 8.96 -9.72 6.60
N TYR A 152 8.96 -10.12 5.32
CA TYR A 152 10.05 -9.77 4.40
C TYR A 152 10.10 -8.27 4.12
N VAL A 153 8.94 -7.63 3.89
CA VAL A 153 8.86 -6.17 3.68
C VAL A 153 9.42 -5.42 4.90
N LEU A 154 9.10 -5.88 6.11
CA LEU A 154 9.60 -5.27 7.34
C LEU A 154 11.13 -5.38 7.45
N LYS A 155 11.69 -6.56 7.21
CA LYS A 155 13.14 -6.80 7.27
C LYS A 155 13.89 -6.00 6.21
N GLU A 156 13.37 -5.96 4.99
CA GLU A 156 14.04 -5.31 3.86
C GLU A 156 13.97 -3.80 3.91
N ARG A 157 12.91 -3.23 4.50
CA ARG A 157 12.64 -1.78 4.45
C ARG A 157 12.40 -1.13 5.81
N PHE A 158 11.44 -1.62 6.59
CA PHE A 158 11.06 -0.97 7.86
C PHE A 158 12.23 -0.88 8.85
N TYR A 159 12.97 -1.98 9.01
CA TYR A 159 14.11 -2.07 9.91
C TYR A 159 15.42 -1.58 9.29
N ARG A 160 15.38 -0.83 8.17
CA ARG A 160 16.56 -0.13 7.67
C ARG A 160 16.92 1.01 8.63
N PRO A 161 18.21 1.18 9.03
CA PRO A 161 18.61 2.24 9.96
C PRO A 161 18.20 3.65 9.54
N TYR A 162 18.09 3.92 8.23
CA TYR A 162 17.63 5.21 7.73
C TYR A 162 16.10 5.39 7.87
N VAL A 163 15.30 4.36 7.60
CA VAL A 163 13.83 4.45 7.65
C VAL A 163 13.31 4.40 9.09
N TYR A 164 13.88 3.50 9.90
CA TYR A 164 13.40 3.17 11.24
C TYR A 164 13.15 4.39 12.15
N PRO A 165 14.07 5.39 12.27
CA PRO A 165 13.86 6.58 13.10
C PRO A 165 12.59 7.38 12.79
N PHE A 166 12.12 7.36 11.53
CA PHE A 166 10.95 8.13 11.11
C PHE A 166 9.63 7.46 11.45
N VAL A 167 9.63 6.13 11.56
CA VAL A 167 8.43 5.30 11.72
C VAL A 167 8.29 4.70 13.13
N VAL A 168 9.40 4.54 13.85
CA VAL A 168 9.41 4.05 15.23
C VAL A 168 8.57 4.97 16.13
N GLY A 169 7.78 4.37 17.02
CA GLY A 169 6.87 5.09 17.91
C GLY A 169 5.53 5.49 17.27
N ARG A 170 5.42 5.47 15.94
CA ARG A 170 4.13 5.64 15.23
C ARG A 170 3.53 4.30 14.86
N ILE A 171 4.38 3.39 14.39
CA ILE A 171 4.01 2.09 13.86
C ILE A 171 4.75 1.04 14.66
N SER A 172 4.02 0.01 15.12
CA SER A 172 4.62 -1.17 15.73
C SER A 172 4.15 -2.42 15.00
N PRO A 173 4.96 -2.95 14.06
CA PRO A 173 4.60 -4.15 13.31
C PRO A 173 4.45 -5.38 14.22
N ILE A 174 5.27 -5.48 15.28
CA ILE A 174 5.17 -6.55 16.27
C ILE A 174 3.84 -6.51 17.01
N VAL A 175 3.40 -5.33 17.49
CA VAL A 175 2.09 -5.18 18.15
C VAL A 175 0.95 -5.52 17.18
N MET A 176 1.07 -5.12 15.92
CA MET A 176 0.11 -5.51 14.87
C MET A 176 0.03 -7.03 14.70
N LEU A 177 1.18 -7.72 14.65
CA LEU A 177 1.24 -9.18 14.45
C LEU A 177 0.81 -9.98 15.68
N ASN A 178 1.12 -9.51 16.89
CA ASN A 178 0.73 -10.15 18.15
C ASN A 178 -0.78 -10.40 18.24
N ARG A 179 -1.60 -9.54 17.61
CA ARG A 179 -3.06 -9.69 17.58
C ARG A 179 -3.50 -11.04 17.00
N TYR A 180 -2.74 -11.59 16.06
CA TYR A 180 -3.10 -12.84 15.38
C TYR A 180 -2.64 -14.09 16.13
N LEU A 181 -1.92 -13.95 17.25
CA LEU A 181 -1.54 -15.09 18.10
C LEU A 181 -2.74 -15.74 18.78
N ASP A 182 -3.81 -14.98 19.01
CA ASP A 182 -5.06 -15.48 19.62
C ASP A 182 -6.18 -15.72 18.59
N GLU A 183 -5.89 -15.53 17.29
CA GLU A 183 -6.90 -15.66 16.23
C GLU A 183 -7.27 -17.12 15.99
N THR A 184 -8.47 -17.50 16.43
CA THR A 184 -8.99 -18.87 16.36
C THR A 184 -9.21 -19.38 14.93
N LEU A 185 -9.38 -18.48 13.96
CA LEU A 185 -9.50 -18.85 12.54
C LEU A 185 -8.18 -19.36 11.95
N ILE A 186 -7.04 -19.01 12.56
CA ILE A 186 -5.72 -19.46 12.12
C ILE A 186 -5.34 -20.74 12.88
N ASP A 187 -4.84 -21.73 12.15
CA ASP A 187 -4.36 -22.99 12.70
C ASP A 187 -3.38 -22.76 13.86
N VAL A 188 -3.63 -23.44 14.98
CA VAL A 188 -2.87 -23.27 16.22
C VAL A 188 -1.39 -23.58 16.03
N ARG A 189 -1.03 -24.60 15.23
CA ARG A 189 0.39 -24.93 14.97
C ARG A 189 1.05 -23.84 14.16
N TRP A 190 0.32 -23.24 13.22
CA TRP A 190 0.84 -22.11 12.46
C TRP A 190 1.07 -20.89 13.36
N ARG A 191 0.13 -20.58 14.27
CA ARG A 191 0.31 -19.50 15.25
C ARG A 191 1.53 -19.75 16.15
N ASP A 192 1.57 -20.91 16.78
CA ASP A 192 2.59 -21.26 17.77
C ASP A 192 4.00 -21.36 17.16
N HIS A 193 4.12 -21.91 15.95
CA HIS A 193 5.43 -22.15 15.34
C HIS A 193 5.83 -21.14 14.27
N THR A 194 4.89 -20.64 13.47
CA THR A 194 5.25 -19.73 12.38
C THR A 194 5.16 -18.28 12.84
N LEU A 195 4.00 -17.86 13.35
CA LEU A 195 3.78 -16.47 13.74
C LEU A 195 4.67 -16.05 14.93
N THR A 196 4.76 -16.88 15.97
CA THR A 196 5.67 -16.64 17.11
C THR A 196 7.11 -16.47 16.64
N ASN A 197 7.62 -17.37 15.78
CA ASN A 197 8.98 -17.27 15.25
C ASN A 197 9.18 -16.03 14.36
N ILE A 198 8.16 -15.59 13.61
CA ILE A 198 8.20 -14.32 12.87
C ILE A 198 8.40 -13.16 13.85
N ILE A 199 7.55 -13.09 14.88
CA ILE A 199 7.57 -12.01 15.88
C ILE A 199 8.92 -11.96 16.62
N GLU A 200 9.43 -13.11 17.07
CA GLU A 200 10.72 -13.20 17.74
C GLU A 200 11.88 -12.72 16.87
N ARG A 201 11.90 -13.12 15.58
CA ARG A 201 12.91 -12.64 14.64
C ARG A 201 12.81 -11.13 14.46
N LEU A 202 11.61 -10.58 14.26
CA LEU A 202 11.42 -9.14 14.09
C LEU A 202 11.83 -8.36 15.35
N ALA A 203 11.57 -8.88 16.55
CA ALA A 203 12.05 -8.29 17.80
C ALA A 203 13.59 -8.25 17.86
N ALA A 204 14.27 -9.31 17.43
CA ALA A 204 15.73 -9.33 17.35
C ALA A 204 16.28 -8.33 16.31
N TYR A 205 15.59 -8.15 15.18
CA TYR A 205 15.93 -7.11 14.19
C TYR A 205 15.76 -5.72 14.78
N GLU A 206 14.64 -5.46 15.46
CA GLU A 206 14.36 -4.19 16.10
C GLU A 206 15.46 -3.81 17.10
N GLU A 207 15.82 -4.74 17.98
CA GLU A 207 16.88 -4.55 18.96
C GLU A 207 18.24 -4.25 18.30
N THR A 208 18.56 -4.98 17.23
CA THR A 208 19.80 -4.77 16.46
C THR A 208 19.85 -3.35 15.87
N VAL A 209 18.74 -2.87 15.32
CA VAL A 209 18.65 -1.54 14.71
C VAL A 209 18.70 -0.44 15.77
N ARG A 210 18.00 -0.62 16.89
CA ARG A 210 18.04 0.32 18.03
C ARG A 210 19.45 0.48 18.57
N LYS A 211 20.19 -0.63 18.76
CA LYS A 211 21.61 -0.60 19.14
C LYS A 211 22.47 0.19 18.16
N ARG A 212 22.29 -0.05 16.85
CA ARG A 212 23.04 0.69 15.80
C ARG A 212 22.77 2.18 15.80
N LEU A 213 21.56 2.59 16.20
CA LEU A 213 21.13 3.98 16.23
C LEU A 213 21.33 4.66 17.58
N GLY A 214 21.83 3.95 18.60
CA GLY A 214 21.97 4.49 19.96
C GLY A 214 20.63 4.76 20.66
N LEU A 215 19.58 3.99 20.33
CA LEU A 215 18.23 4.10 20.87
C LEU A 215 17.90 3.01 21.92
N ALA A 216 18.91 2.24 22.32
CA ALA A 216 18.82 1.13 23.28
C ALA A 216 19.45 1.52 24.61
#